data_AF-A0A850SQK0-F1
#
_entry.id   AF-A0A850SQK0-F1
#
_cell.length_a   1.000
_cell.length_b   1.000
_cell.length_c   1.000
_cell.angle_alpha   90.00
_cell.angle_beta   90.00
_cell.angle_gamma   90.00
#
_symmetry.space_group_name_H-M   'P 1'
#
loop_
_entity.id
_entity.type
_entity.pdbx_description
1 polymer ?
#
loop_
_entity_poly.entity_id
_entity_poly.type
_entity_poly.pdbx_seq_one_letter_code
_entity_poly.pdbx_strand_id
1 'polypeptide(L)'
;MKKSPSARLAAICSAVLLSTAAYAGSVAPCPDDYRDQASAYMLSRLAQEAGARVQVVSEPYLVRAEVSGHDVEGWAVDLKVKARQASGVHGVYLPYTVIFVDGAPVALCQDTSGIERV
;
A
#
# COMPACT_ATOMS: atom_id res chain seq x y z
N MET A 1 21.50 -32.89 -30.83
CA MET A 1 22.37 -32.39 -29.73
C MET A 1 22.70 -30.92 -29.96
N LYS A 2 22.20 -30.01 -29.11
CA LYS A 2 22.95 -28.86 -28.55
C LYS A 2 22.02 -28.05 -27.62
N LYS A 3 22.30 -28.26 -26.33
CA LYS A 3 22.05 -27.53 -25.07
C LYS A 3 21.25 -26.21 -25.11
N SER A 4 20.28 -26.14 -24.19
CA SER A 4 19.55 -24.99 -23.62
C SER A 4 20.46 -24.05 -22.78
N PRO A 5 19.92 -23.13 -21.94
CA PRO A 5 19.06 -21.96 -22.18
C PRO A 5 19.71 -20.67 -21.59
N SER A 6 18.94 -19.57 -21.48
CA SER A 6 19.10 -18.44 -20.54
C SER A 6 19.71 -17.13 -21.06
N ALA A 7 18.87 -16.09 -21.10
CA ALA A 7 19.23 -14.69 -20.86
C ALA A 7 18.00 -13.99 -20.24
N ARG A 8 17.91 -14.01 -18.91
CA ARG A 8 18.18 -12.89 -18.00
C ARG A 8 17.12 -11.77 -18.08
N LEU A 9 16.16 -11.85 -17.15
CA LEU A 9 15.34 -10.75 -16.66
C LEU A 9 16.23 -9.52 -16.41
N ALA A 10 15.90 -8.39 -17.04
CA ALA A 10 16.35 -7.09 -16.59
C ALA A 10 15.23 -6.49 -15.73
N ALA A 11 15.39 -6.58 -14.41
CA ALA A 11 14.57 -5.82 -13.48
C ALA A 11 14.97 -4.34 -13.58
N ILE A 12 14.06 -3.49 -14.02
CA ILE A 12 14.24 -2.04 -13.95
C ILE A 12 13.83 -1.63 -12.54
N CYS A 13 14.81 -1.46 -11.67
CA CYS A 13 14.64 -0.75 -10.40
C CYS A 13 14.49 0.75 -10.71
N SER A 14 13.26 1.23 -10.84
CA SER A 14 12.99 2.66 -10.75
C SER A 14 13.06 3.07 -9.27
N ALA A 15 14.25 3.51 -8.86
CA ALA A 15 14.44 4.24 -7.61
C ALA A 15 14.23 5.74 -7.84
N VAL A 16 13.78 6.41 -6.78
CA VAL A 16 13.75 7.87 -6.55
C VAL A 16 12.50 8.61 -7.04
N LEU A 17 11.74 9.12 -6.07
CA LEU A 17 11.53 10.55 -5.85
C LEU A 17 11.13 10.78 -4.39
N LEU A 18 12.12 10.92 -3.51
CA LEU A 18 11.93 11.53 -2.19
C LEU A 18 11.71 13.03 -2.41
N SER A 19 10.46 13.42 -2.60
CA SER A 19 10.05 14.83 -2.56
C SER A 19 9.62 15.13 -1.13
N THR A 20 10.54 15.61 -0.31
CA THR A 20 10.22 16.21 1.00
C THR A 20 9.59 17.58 0.75
N ALA A 21 8.27 17.63 0.63
CA ALA A 21 7.52 18.88 0.69
C ALA A 21 7.00 19.05 2.13
N ALA A 22 7.66 19.93 2.89
CA ALA A 22 7.10 20.42 4.14
C ALA A 22 5.98 21.41 3.80
N TYR A 23 4.71 20.99 3.94
CA TYR A 23 3.56 21.91 3.89
C TYR A 23 2.75 21.85 5.18
N ALA A 24 2.88 22.91 5.97
CA ALA A 24 1.93 23.24 7.02
C ALA A 24 0.64 23.79 6.37
N GLY A 25 -0.51 23.17 6.66
CA GLY A 25 -1.80 23.86 6.67
C GLY A 25 -2.99 23.17 6.00
N SER A 26 -2.79 22.24 5.06
CA SER A 26 -3.90 21.52 4.45
C SER A 26 -3.42 20.18 3.92
N VAL A 27 -4.02 19.08 4.43
CA VAL A 27 -3.81 17.75 3.86
C VAL A 27 -4.07 17.82 2.36
N ALA A 28 -3.11 17.34 1.55
CA ALA A 28 -3.28 17.27 0.10
C ALA A 28 -4.59 16.53 -0.25
N PRO A 29 -5.25 16.85 -1.37
CA PRO A 29 -6.46 16.14 -1.76
C PRO A 29 -6.19 14.64 -1.88
N CYS A 30 -7.18 13.82 -1.51
CA CYS A 30 -7.11 12.39 -1.74
C CYS A 30 -6.99 12.12 -3.25
N PRO A 31 -6.07 11.24 -3.69
CA PRO A 31 -5.91 10.97 -5.11
C PRO A 31 -7.17 10.32 -5.69
N ASP A 32 -7.57 10.72 -6.90
CA ASP A 32 -8.78 10.21 -7.55
C ASP A 32 -8.72 8.69 -7.82
N ASP A 33 -7.52 8.16 -8.03
CA ASP A 33 -7.23 6.74 -8.25
C ASP A 33 -6.83 6.00 -6.96
N TYR A 34 -7.22 6.51 -5.78
CA TYR A 34 -6.87 5.93 -4.47
C TYR A 34 -7.16 4.41 -4.39
N ARG A 35 -8.21 3.94 -5.06
CA ARG A 35 -8.59 2.51 -5.03
C ARG A 35 -7.55 1.63 -5.70
N ASP A 36 -7.03 2.07 -6.83
CA ASP A 36 -6.02 1.36 -7.61
C ASP A 36 -4.66 1.44 -6.89
N GLN A 37 -4.30 2.65 -6.41
CA GLN A 37 -3.07 2.85 -5.64
C GLN A 37 -3.04 2.05 -4.34
N ALA A 38 -4.12 2.03 -3.55
CA ALA A 38 -4.20 1.27 -2.31
C ALA A 38 -4.08 -0.24 -2.57
N SER A 39 -4.73 -0.72 -3.64
CA SER A 39 -4.68 -2.12 -4.02
C SER A 39 -3.26 -2.53 -4.48
N ALA A 40 -2.62 -1.70 -5.31
CA ALA A 40 -1.25 -1.93 -5.76
C ALA A 40 -0.24 -1.90 -4.59
N TYR A 41 -0.36 -0.91 -3.71
CA TYR A 41 0.48 -0.80 -2.53
C TYR A 41 0.32 -2.03 -1.63
N MET A 42 -0.91 -2.43 -1.31
CA MET A 42 -1.14 -3.63 -0.50
C MET A 42 -0.55 -4.88 -1.16
N LEU A 43 -0.74 -5.08 -2.46
CA LEU A 43 -0.16 -6.22 -3.17
C LEU A 43 1.36 -6.25 -3.04
N SER A 44 2.05 -5.12 -3.24
CA SER A 44 3.52 -5.05 -3.11
C SER A 44 4.05 -5.39 -1.72
N ARG A 45 3.20 -5.35 -0.68
CA ARG A 45 3.53 -5.68 0.71
C ARG A 45 3.28 -7.16 1.04
N LEU A 46 2.64 -7.92 0.14
CA LEU A 46 2.43 -9.34 0.34
C LEU A 46 3.66 -10.14 -0.09
N ALA A 47 4.07 -11.10 0.75
CA ALA A 47 5.16 -12.02 0.41
C ALA A 47 4.83 -12.90 -0.83
N GLN A 48 3.54 -13.11 -1.11
CA GLN A 48 3.06 -13.83 -2.29
C GLN A 48 1.84 -13.13 -2.88
N GLU A 49 2.06 -12.36 -3.95
CA GLU A 49 1.00 -11.63 -4.65
C GLU A 49 0.07 -12.54 -5.47
N ALA A 50 0.63 -13.64 -6.00
CA ALA A 50 -0.04 -14.48 -6.99
C ALA A 50 -1.33 -15.12 -6.45
N GLY A 51 -2.46 -14.61 -6.92
CA GLY A 51 -3.79 -15.10 -6.54
C GLY A 51 -4.38 -14.43 -5.28
N ALA A 52 -3.71 -13.44 -4.71
CA ALA A 52 -4.33 -12.60 -3.70
C ALA A 52 -5.54 -11.85 -4.27
N ARG A 53 -6.48 -11.49 -3.38
CA ARG A 53 -7.62 -10.62 -3.70
C ARG A 53 -7.62 -9.46 -2.73
N VAL A 54 -7.59 -8.24 -3.25
CA VAL A 54 -7.73 -7.02 -2.47
C VAL A 54 -9.06 -6.39 -2.82
N GLN A 55 -9.80 -5.94 -1.81
CA GLN A 55 -11.03 -5.17 -1.99
C GLN A 55 -11.00 -3.97 -1.07
N VAL A 56 -11.11 -2.78 -1.65
CA VAL A 56 -11.33 -1.52 -0.92
C VAL A 56 -12.76 -1.51 -0.37
N VAL A 57 -12.91 -1.23 0.93
CA VAL A 57 -14.18 -1.34 1.66
C VAL A 57 -14.62 -0.06 2.34
N SER A 58 -13.84 1.02 2.28
CA SER A 58 -14.24 2.34 2.73
C SER A 58 -14.07 3.39 1.64
N GLU A 59 -14.77 4.51 1.79
CA GLU A 59 -14.34 5.78 1.21
C GLU A 59 -13.12 6.31 1.99
N PRO A 60 -12.32 7.22 1.40
CA PRO A 60 -11.21 7.86 2.10
C PRO A 60 -11.70 8.67 3.31
N TYR A 61 -10.95 8.62 4.41
CA TYR A 61 -11.22 9.41 5.60
C TYR A 61 -9.92 10.02 6.16
N LEU A 62 -10.01 11.20 6.75
CA LEU A 62 -8.84 11.86 7.32
C LEU A 62 -8.36 11.14 8.58
N VAL A 63 -7.05 11.02 8.69
CA VAL A 63 -6.38 10.46 9.86
C VAL A 63 -5.15 11.27 10.23
N ARG A 64 -4.81 11.23 11.52
CA ARG A 64 -3.48 11.50 12.02
C ARG A 64 -2.87 10.20 12.52
N ALA A 65 -1.62 9.92 12.16
CA ALA A 65 -0.91 8.72 12.57
C ALA A 65 0.57 9.00 12.72
N GLU A 66 1.28 8.21 13.50
CA GLU A 66 2.73 8.22 13.54
C GLU A 66 3.26 7.18 12.54
N VAL A 67 4.00 7.63 11.52
CA VAL A 67 4.65 6.78 10.52
C VAL A 67 6.17 6.94 10.65
N SER A 68 6.89 5.86 10.96
CA SER A 68 8.35 5.86 11.11
C SER A 68 8.88 6.92 12.10
N GLY A 69 8.17 7.17 13.20
CA GLY A 69 8.56 8.16 14.21
C GLY A 69 8.18 9.61 13.89
N HIS A 70 7.39 9.83 12.83
CA HIS A 70 6.91 11.14 12.42
C HIS A 70 5.39 11.20 12.43
N ASP A 71 4.83 12.21 13.09
CA ASP A 71 3.40 12.50 12.99
C ASP A 71 3.07 12.96 11.57
N VAL A 72 2.14 12.25 10.93
CA VAL A 72 1.60 12.57 9.61
C VAL A 72 0.10 12.75 9.68
N GLU A 73 -0.40 13.64 8.85
CA GLU A 73 -1.83 13.83 8.61
C GLU A 73 -2.10 13.49 7.15
N GLY A 74 -3.13 12.70 6.89
CA GLY A 74 -3.34 12.10 5.59
C GLY A 74 -4.71 11.46 5.43
N TRP A 75 -4.85 10.68 4.36
CA TRP A 75 -6.06 9.93 4.07
C TRP A 75 -5.86 8.46 4.36
N ALA A 76 -6.76 7.84 5.10
CA ALA A 76 -6.83 6.41 5.28
C ALA A 76 -7.92 5.80 4.39
N VAL A 77 -7.64 4.60 3.90
CA VAL A 77 -8.58 3.78 3.15
C VAL A 77 -8.51 2.36 3.69
N ASP A 78 -9.66 1.80 4.04
CA ASP A 78 -9.77 0.44 4.53
C ASP A 78 -9.92 -0.54 3.37
N LEU A 79 -9.24 -1.68 3.51
CA LEU A 79 -9.26 -2.79 2.58
C LEU A 79 -9.40 -4.10 3.34
N LYS A 80 -9.88 -5.11 2.62
CA LYS A 80 -9.79 -6.50 3.03
C LYS A 80 -8.99 -7.30 2.01
N VAL A 81 -8.09 -8.13 2.51
CA VAL A 81 -7.18 -8.92 1.70
C VAL A 81 -7.40 -10.40 1.96
N LYS A 82 -7.51 -11.17 0.88
CA LYS A 82 -7.56 -12.63 0.93
C LYS A 82 -6.33 -13.18 0.22
N ALA A 83 -5.35 -13.65 0.99
CA ALA A 83 -4.15 -14.26 0.44
C ALA A 83 -4.44 -15.68 -0.09
N ARG A 84 -3.74 -16.07 -1.15
CA ARG A 84 -3.69 -17.46 -1.61
C ARG A 84 -2.59 -18.19 -0.87
N GLN A 85 -2.92 -19.30 -0.23
CA GLN A 85 -1.95 -20.13 0.47
C GLN A 85 -1.18 -21.01 -0.51
N ALA A 86 -0.03 -21.54 -0.07
CA ALA A 86 0.79 -22.47 -0.85
C ALA A 86 0.02 -23.74 -1.30
N SER A 87 -1.00 -24.15 -0.53
CA SER A 87 -1.92 -25.24 -0.89
C SER A 87 -2.88 -24.89 -2.04
N GLY A 88 -2.86 -23.65 -2.55
CA GLY A 88 -3.76 -23.15 -3.57
C GLY A 88 -5.13 -22.68 -3.04
N VAL A 89 -5.44 -22.96 -1.77
CA VAL A 89 -6.66 -22.52 -1.09
C VAL A 89 -6.55 -21.05 -0.69
N HIS A 90 -7.65 -20.31 -0.79
CA HIS A 90 -7.69 -18.93 -0.31
C HIS A 90 -8.04 -18.90 1.18
N GLY A 91 -7.31 -18.11 1.97
CA GLY A 91 -7.57 -17.94 3.41
C GLY A 91 -8.83 -17.11 3.71
N VAL A 92 -8.97 -16.61 4.94
CA VAL A 92 -10.01 -15.63 5.28
C VAL A 92 -9.61 -14.23 4.81
N TYR A 93 -10.59 -13.34 4.69
CA TYR A 93 -10.31 -11.92 4.49
C TYR A 93 -9.77 -11.32 5.78
N LEU A 94 -8.63 -10.64 5.69
CA LEU A 94 -8.03 -9.89 6.79
C LEU A 94 -8.15 -8.39 6.52
N PRO A 95 -8.49 -7.57 7.53
CA PRO A 95 -8.59 -6.13 7.37
C PRO A 95 -7.21 -5.47 7.38
N TYR A 96 -7.07 -4.43 6.55
CA TYR A 96 -5.91 -3.55 6.50
C TYR A 96 -6.38 -2.12 6.25
N THR A 97 -5.53 -1.16 6.56
CA THR A 97 -5.74 0.25 6.25
C THR A 97 -4.47 0.77 5.58
N VAL A 98 -4.62 1.41 4.43
CA VAL A 98 -3.53 2.10 3.73
C VAL A 98 -3.65 3.60 4.03
N ILE A 99 -2.52 4.22 4.37
CA ILE A 99 -2.42 5.66 4.64
C ILE A 99 -1.74 6.32 3.45
N PHE A 100 -2.38 7.38 2.95
CA PHE A 100 -1.89 8.26 1.90
C PHE A 100 -1.44 9.58 2.52
N VAL A 101 -0.24 10.01 2.15
CA VAL A 101 0.33 11.32 2.48
C VAL A 101 0.75 11.96 1.17
N ASP A 102 0.38 13.22 0.96
CA ASP A 102 0.70 13.97 -0.26
C ASP A 102 0.33 13.25 -1.57
N GLY A 103 -0.80 12.53 -1.56
CA GLY A 103 -1.33 11.84 -2.74
C GLY A 103 -0.70 10.46 -3.01
N ALA A 104 0.22 9.98 -2.18
CA ALA A 104 0.88 8.69 -2.36
C ALA A 104 0.67 7.76 -1.14
N PRO A 105 0.54 6.43 -1.35
CA PRO A 105 0.45 5.48 -0.25
C PRO A 105 1.82 5.31 0.42
N VAL A 106 1.88 5.51 1.74
CA VAL A 106 3.14 5.53 2.50
C VAL A 106 3.24 4.46 3.59
N ALA A 107 2.11 3.99 4.11
CA ALA A 107 2.08 3.08 5.25
C ALA A 107 0.85 2.18 5.25
N LEU A 108 0.99 0.98 5.82
CA LEU A 108 -0.15 0.22 6.35
C LEU A 108 -0.39 0.60 7.82
N CYS A 109 -1.58 0.37 8.36
CA CYS A 109 -1.83 0.54 9.81
C CYS A 109 -0.86 -0.26 10.69
N GLN A 110 -0.29 -1.35 10.17
CA GLN A 110 0.73 -2.16 10.84
C GLN A 110 2.09 -1.45 10.94
N ASP A 111 2.36 -0.49 10.05
CA ASP A 111 3.56 0.34 10.02
C ASP A 111 3.41 1.60 10.89
N THR A 112 2.26 1.77 11.57
CA THR A 112 1.92 3.00 12.30
C THR A 112 1.60 2.76 13.77
N SER A 113 1.87 3.78 14.59
CA SER A 113 1.34 3.91 15.96
C SER A 113 0.30 5.03 16.04
N GLY A 114 -0.65 4.89 16.95
CA GLY A 114 -1.55 5.98 17.34
C GLY A 114 -2.46 6.51 16.23
N ILE A 115 -2.92 5.66 15.30
CA ILE A 115 -3.86 6.09 14.26
C ILE A 115 -5.18 6.60 14.88
N GLU A 116 -5.49 7.86 14.60
CA GLU A 116 -6.70 8.53 15.04
C GLU A 116 -7.42 9.12 13.83
N ARG A 117 -8.75 8.97 13.81
CA ARG A 117 -9.60 9.57 12.79
C ARG A 117 -9.91 11.01 13.18
N VAL A 118 -9.72 11.93 12.24
CA VAL A 118 -9.97 13.38 12.43
C VAL A 118 -11.42 13.73 12.09
#